data_AF-A0A1Y1M0R2-F1
#
_entry.id   AF-A0A1Y1M0R2-F1
#
_cell.length_a   1.000
_cell.length_b   1.000
_cell.length_c   1.000
_cell.angle_alpha   90.00
_cell.angle_beta   90.00
_cell.angle_gamma   90.00
#
_symmetry.space_group_name_H-M   'P 1'
#
loop_
_entity.id
_entity.type
_entity.pdbx_description
1 polymer ?
#
loop_
_entity_poly.entity_id
_entity_poly.type
_entity_poly.pdbx_seq_one_letter_code
_entity_poly.pdbx_strand_id
1 'polypeptide(L)'
;MLKGQVPKCSLAAISFLDRNILESKFNSTTIQEFTNVNNLQQVYRWLVAYLLKKTHDRQQRLLKGDNLGSFWAKNENQIYHCKSLAFAFIENCAIQTMDTKVQEVHDERTRNVLNKLLSLYAVWNLHKYVHLFYEGRYANGPTFGQYVEDSTLMLCKELQSDQSALVNVIALPDVLELSILGHPEGQIYDRMESALLQYACVFSEPNWGMEISSYRSSLKSKL
;
A
#
# COMPACT_ATOMS: atom_id res chain seq x y z
N MET A 1 3.14 -37.99 -6.72
CA MET A 1 2.22 -37.27 -7.64
C MET A 1 1.14 -36.60 -6.80
N LEU A 2 1.34 -35.34 -6.44
CA LEU A 2 0.35 -34.54 -5.71
C LEU A 2 -0.76 -34.18 -6.69
N LYS A 3 -1.95 -34.75 -6.49
CA LYS A 3 -3.16 -34.37 -7.24
C LYS A 3 -3.44 -32.90 -6.93
N GLY A 4 -3.24 -32.03 -7.91
CA GLY A 4 -3.58 -30.62 -7.83
C GLY A 4 -5.09 -30.47 -7.66
N GLN A 5 -5.55 -30.37 -6.41
CA GLN A 5 -6.85 -29.80 -6.14
C GLN A 5 -6.76 -28.32 -6.47
N VAL A 6 -7.59 -27.89 -7.42
CA VAL A 6 -7.83 -26.47 -7.69
C VAL A 6 -8.23 -25.84 -6.36
N PRO A 7 -7.53 -24.79 -5.88
CA PRO A 7 -7.96 -24.10 -4.67
C PRO A 7 -9.40 -23.64 -4.91
N LYS A 8 -10.33 -24.06 -4.05
CA LYS A 8 -11.68 -23.48 -3.96
C LYS A 8 -11.48 -22.01 -3.60
N CYS A 9 -11.33 -21.14 -4.60
CA CYS A 9 -11.55 -19.71 -4.42
C CYS A 9 -12.96 -19.61 -3.82
N SER A 10 -13.07 -19.21 -2.55
CA SER A 10 -14.37 -19.22 -1.90
C SER A 10 -15.29 -18.28 -2.69
N LEU A 11 -16.43 -18.79 -3.14
CA LEU A 11 -17.45 -18.03 -3.87
C LEU A 11 -17.84 -16.74 -3.12
N ALA A 12 -17.63 -16.73 -1.79
CA ALA A 12 -17.87 -15.59 -0.91
C ALA A 12 -17.05 -14.34 -1.27
N ALA A 13 -15.79 -14.47 -1.69
CA ALA A 13 -14.94 -13.32 -2.03
C ALA A 13 -15.43 -12.57 -3.29
N ILE A 14 -16.25 -13.22 -4.12
CA ILE A 14 -16.78 -12.69 -5.38
C ILE A 14 -18.31 -12.49 -5.28
N SER A 15 -18.92 -12.84 -4.13
CA SER A 15 -20.37 -12.82 -3.92
C SER A 15 -21.01 -11.43 -4.07
N PHE A 16 -20.21 -10.37 -3.95
CA PHE A 16 -20.66 -8.99 -4.14
C PHE A 16 -20.88 -8.60 -5.61
N LEU A 17 -20.43 -9.42 -6.57
CA LEU A 17 -20.61 -9.12 -7.99
C LEU A 17 -22.08 -9.27 -8.39
N ASP A 18 -22.77 -8.14 -8.42
CA ASP A 18 -24.10 -7.99 -9.01
C ASP A 18 -24.04 -6.98 -10.16
N ARG A 19 -24.92 -7.11 -11.16
CA ARG A 19 -25.02 -6.16 -12.28
C ARG A 19 -25.36 -4.75 -11.81
N ASN A 20 -26.15 -4.65 -10.74
CA ASN A 20 -26.64 -3.38 -10.21
C ASN A 20 -25.56 -2.57 -9.50
N ILE A 21 -24.42 -3.18 -9.13
CA ILE A 21 -23.37 -2.48 -8.38
C ILE A 21 -22.84 -1.28 -9.17
N LEU A 22 -22.73 -1.38 -10.49
CA LEU A 22 -22.21 -0.32 -11.35
C LEU A 22 -23.16 0.87 -11.51
N GLU A 23 -24.44 0.71 -11.14
CA GLU A 23 -25.43 1.78 -11.15
C GLU A 23 -25.27 2.71 -9.95
N SER A 24 -24.67 2.22 -8.86
CA SER A 24 -24.39 3.04 -7.68
C SER A 24 -23.46 4.21 -7.99
N LYS A 25 -23.63 5.28 -7.21
CA LYS A 25 -22.87 6.53 -7.30
C LYS A 25 -22.32 6.89 -5.93
N PHE A 26 -21.27 7.68 -5.95
CA PHE A 26 -20.74 8.28 -4.74
C PHE A 26 -21.81 9.17 -4.09
N ASN A 27 -22.13 8.90 -2.83
CA ASN A 27 -23.20 9.55 -2.09
C ASN A 27 -22.81 9.98 -0.66
N SER A 28 -21.55 9.76 -0.24
CA SER A 28 -21.12 10.14 1.10
C SER A 28 -21.14 11.67 1.26
N THR A 29 -21.78 12.12 2.33
CA THR A 29 -21.99 13.55 2.61
C THR A 29 -20.91 14.10 3.53
N THR A 30 -20.29 13.25 4.35
CA THR A 30 -19.23 13.65 5.29
C THR A 30 -17.98 12.78 5.12
N ILE A 31 -16.84 13.32 5.56
CA ILE A 31 -15.56 12.58 5.55
C ILE A 31 -15.66 11.36 6.48
N GLN A 32 -16.30 11.50 7.64
CA GLN A 32 -16.47 10.41 8.61
C GLN A 32 -17.27 9.26 8.00
N GLU A 33 -18.36 9.58 7.29
CA GLU A 33 -19.15 8.60 6.55
C GLU A 33 -18.30 7.91 5.47
N PHE A 34 -17.54 8.68 4.69
CA PHE A 34 -16.67 8.10 3.66
C PHE A 34 -15.59 7.18 4.24
N THR A 35 -14.98 7.55 5.36
CA THR A 35 -13.95 6.75 6.04
C THR A 35 -14.49 5.53 6.77
N ASN A 36 -15.81 5.34 6.86
CA ASN A 36 -16.36 4.14 7.45
C ASN A 36 -15.93 2.90 6.63
N VAL A 37 -15.37 1.89 7.30
CA VAL A 37 -14.84 0.68 6.66
C VAL A 37 -15.87 0.01 5.74
N ASN A 38 -17.14 -0.02 6.12
CA ASN A 38 -18.21 -0.58 5.29
C ASN A 38 -18.41 0.22 3.99
N ASN A 39 -18.40 1.56 4.08
CA ASN A 39 -18.53 2.41 2.90
C ASN A 39 -17.31 2.29 1.98
N LEU A 40 -16.09 2.23 2.55
CA LEU A 40 -14.87 1.97 1.79
C LEU A 40 -14.90 0.62 1.09
N GLN A 41 -15.40 -0.44 1.75
CA GLN A 41 -15.61 -1.74 1.11
C GLN A 41 -16.56 -1.64 -0.09
N GLN A 42 -17.65 -0.87 0.02
CA GLN A 42 -18.59 -0.68 -1.10
C GLN A 42 -17.94 0.06 -2.28
N VAL A 43 -17.11 1.07 -2.00
CA VAL A 43 -16.31 1.77 -3.02
C VAL A 43 -15.34 0.80 -3.72
N TYR A 44 -14.64 -0.04 -2.97
CA TYR A 44 -13.75 -1.06 -3.51
C TYR A 44 -14.47 -2.13 -4.34
N ARG A 45 -15.63 -2.60 -3.89
CA ARG A 45 -16.47 -3.54 -4.63
C ARG A 45 -16.93 -2.94 -5.96
N TRP A 46 -17.34 -1.68 -5.97
CA TRP A 46 -17.64 -0.96 -7.22
C TRP A 46 -16.42 -0.91 -8.14
N LEU A 47 -15.24 -0.56 -7.61
CA LEU A 47 -13.99 -0.48 -8.36
C LEU A 47 -13.63 -1.82 -9.02
N VAL A 48 -13.71 -2.92 -8.26
CA VAL A 48 -13.44 -4.27 -8.79
C VAL A 48 -14.43 -4.63 -9.88
N ALA A 49 -15.73 -4.38 -9.69
CA ALA A 49 -16.74 -4.65 -10.70
C ALA A 49 -16.51 -3.82 -11.98
N TYR A 50 -16.13 -2.55 -11.83
CA TYR A 50 -15.84 -1.66 -12.96
C TYR A 50 -14.60 -2.12 -13.72
N LEU A 51 -13.50 -2.42 -13.02
CA LEU A 51 -12.28 -2.94 -13.61
C LEU A 51 -12.51 -4.30 -14.28
N LEU A 52 -13.35 -5.16 -13.72
CA LEU A 52 -13.71 -6.45 -14.31
C LEU A 52 -14.42 -6.25 -15.66
N LYS A 53 -15.44 -5.38 -15.70
CA LYS A 53 -16.15 -5.03 -16.93
C LYS A 53 -15.18 -4.42 -17.95
N LYS A 54 -14.37 -3.44 -17.56
CA LYS A 54 -13.40 -2.76 -18.43
C LYS A 54 -12.38 -3.74 -19.01
N THR A 55 -11.88 -4.67 -18.20
CA THR A 55 -10.93 -5.73 -18.61
C THR A 55 -11.59 -6.71 -19.58
N HIS A 56 -12.82 -7.13 -19.29
CA HIS A 56 -13.58 -8.02 -20.17
C HIS A 56 -13.88 -7.36 -21.53
N ASP A 57 -14.34 -6.11 -21.54
CA ASP A 57 -14.67 -5.39 -22.76
C ASP A 57 -13.43 -5.20 -23.64
N ARG A 58 -12.27 -4.89 -23.04
CA ARG A 58 -10.98 -4.85 -23.77
C ARG A 58 -10.61 -6.21 -24.33
N GLN A 59 -10.73 -7.27 -23.54
CA GLN A 59 -10.46 -8.65 -23.99
C GLN A 59 -11.33 -9.02 -25.20
N GLN A 60 -12.63 -8.71 -25.16
CA GLN A 60 -13.55 -8.99 -26.28
C GLN A 60 -13.18 -8.22 -27.54
N ARG A 61 -12.74 -6.95 -27.42
CA ARG A 61 -12.26 -6.17 -28.57
C ARG A 61 -11.00 -6.77 -29.19
N LEU A 62 -10.03 -7.19 -28.38
CA LEU A 62 -8.80 -7.82 -28.88
C LEU A 62 -9.10 -9.16 -29.60
N LEU A 63 -10.01 -9.96 -29.05
CA LEU A 63 -10.37 -11.26 -29.63
C LEU A 63 -11.20 -11.13 -30.92
N LYS A 64 -12.19 -10.25 -30.94
CA LYS A 64 -13.18 -10.17 -32.03
C LYS A 64 -12.90 -9.05 -33.03
N GLY A 65 -12.41 -7.91 -32.56
CA GLY A 65 -12.08 -6.76 -33.38
C GLY A 65 -10.73 -6.95 -34.07
N ASP A 66 -9.69 -7.19 -33.28
CA ASP A 66 -8.31 -7.30 -33.78
C ASP A 66 -7.96 -8.73 -34.23
N ASN A 67 -8.91 -9.68 -34.08
CA ASN A 67 -8.78 -11.09 -34.41
C ASN A 67 -7.52 -11.75 -33.81
N LEU A 68 -7.09 -11.27 -32.63
CA LEU A 68 -5.94 -11.82 -31.92
C LEU A 68 -6.29 -13.17 -31.33
N GLY A 69 -5.35 -14.11 -31.39
CA GLY A 69 -5.45 -15.36 -30.65
C GLY A 69 -5.55 -15.11 -29.14
N SER A 70 -6.18 -16.05 -28.41
CA SER A 70 -6.43 -15.94 -26.96
C SER A 70 -5.18 -15.61 -26.13
N PHE A 71 -4.03 -16.16 -26.53
CA PHE A 71 -2.74 -15.89 -25.89
C PHE A 71 -2.35 -14.41 -26.02
N TRP A 72 -2.30 -13.87 -27.24
CA TRP A 72 -1.92 -12.49 -27.50
C TRP A 72 -2.92 -11.50 -26.92
N ALA A 73 -4.22 -11.77 -27.04
CA ALA A 73 -5.25 -10.93 -26.43
C ALA A 73 -5.06 -10.80 -24.90
N LYS A 74 -4.69 -11.89 -24.20
CA LYS A 74 -4.38 -11.83 -22.77
C LYS A 74 -3.11 -11.03 -22.47
N ASN A 75 -2.06 -11.22 -23.27
CA ASN A 75 -0.79 -10.51 -23.12
C ASN A 75 -0.98 -8.99 -23.25
N GLU A 76 -1.68 -8.55 -24.31
CA GLU A 76 -1.96 -7.13 -24.56
C GLU A 76 -2.89 -6.50 -23.51
N ASN A 77 -3.76 -7.31 -22.89
CA ASN A 77 -4.67 -6.84 -21.84
C ASN A 77 -4.02 -6.82 -20.44
N GLN A 78 -2.85 -7.46 -20.27
CA GLN A 78 -2.29 -7.77 -18.96
C GLN A 78 -1.91 -6.52 -18.15
N ILE A 79 -1.12 -5.63 -18.75
CA ILE A 79 -0.41 -4.57 -18.01
C ILE A 79 -1.37 -3.51 -17.45
N TYR A 80 -2.29 -3.02 -18.28
CA TYR A 80 -3.15 -1.90 -17.91
C TYR A 80 -4.51 -2.30 -17.32
N HIS A 81 -4.99 -3.52 -17.62
CA HIS A 81 -6.31 -3.98 -17.19
C HIS A 81 -6.23 -5.11 -16.16
N CYS A 82 -5.67 -6.27 -16.53
CA CYS A 82 -5.65 -7.44 -15.64
C CYS A 82 -4.86 -7.17 -14.35
N LYS A 83 -3.72 -6.49 -14.45
CA LYS A 83 -2.89 -6.10 -13.29
C LYS A 83 -3.69 -5.22 -12.33
N SER A 84 -4.28 -4.14 -12.84
CA SER A 84 -5.07 -3.20 -12.04
C SER A 84 -6.25 -3.88 -11.35
N LEU A 85 -6.97 -4.75 -12.07
CA LEU A 85 -8.04 -5.58 -11.53
C LEU A 85 -7.54 -6.50 -10.40
N ALA A 86 -6.42 -7.18 -10.61
CA ALA A 86 -5.85 -8.08 -9.60
C ALA A 86 -5.47 -7.35 -8.31
N PHE A 87 -4.82 -6.18 -8.41
CA PHE A 87 -4.48 -5.38 -7.24
C PHE A 87 -5.73 -4.89 -6.50
N ALA A 88 -6.70 -4.29 -7.20
CA ALA A 88 -7.92 -3.80 -6.57
C ALA A 88 -8.71 -4.94 -5.88
N PHE A 89 -8.71 -6.14 -6.47
CA PHE A 89 -9.35 -7.31 -5.87
C PHE A 89 -8.62 -7.80 -4.62
N ILE A 90 -7.28 -7.87 -4.65
CA ILE A 90 -6.47 -8.25 -3.48
C ILE A 90 -6.65 -7.24 -2.35
N GLU A 91 -6.64 -5.94 -2.65
CA GLU A 91 -6.88 -4.88 -1.68
C GLU A 91 -8.27 -4.99 -1.04
N ASN A 92 -9.32 -5.23 -1.83
CA ASN A 92 -10.67 -5.48 -1.30
C ASN A 92 -10.71 -6.73 -0.38
N CYS A 93 -10.06 -7.82 -0.78
CA CYS A 93 -9.96 -9.03 0.04
C CYS A 93 -9.19 -8.79 1.35
N ALA A 94 -8.11 -8.01 1.31
CA ALA A 94 -7.36 -7.61 2.49
C ALA A 94 -8.24 -6.79 3.44
N ILE A 95 -9.00 -5.83 2.90
CA ILE A 95 -9.92 -5.01 3.70
C ILE A 95 -11.00 -5.87 4.36
N GLN A 96 -11.64 -6.76 3.62
CA GLN A 96 -12.69 -7.65 4.14
C GLN A 96 -12.16 -8.61 5.21
N THR A 97 -10.99 -9.19 4.97
CA THR A 97 -10.36 -10.13 5.91
C THR A 97 -9.99 -9.41 7.20
N MET A 98 -9.39 -8.22 7.08
CA MET A 98 -8.93 -7.47 8.24
C MET A 98 -10.11 -6.91 9.03
N ASP A 99 -11.15 -6.38 8.38
CA ASP A 99 -12.38 -5.95 9.06
C ASP A 99 -12.98 -7.08 9.91
N THR A 100 -13.09 -8.30 9.36
CA THR A 100 -13.53 -9.48 10.11
C THR A 100 -12.69 -9.69 11.38
N LYS A 101 -11.36 -9.54 11.29
CA LYS A 101 -10.46 -9.65 12.43
C LYS A 101 -10.56 -8.50 13.41
N VAL A 102 -10.81 -7.28 12.95
CA VAL A 102 -11.05 -6.13 13.81
C VAL A 102 -12.34 -6.29 14.60
N GLN A 103 -13.40 -6.86 14.01
CA GLN A 103 -14.65 -7.13 14.73
C GLN A 103 -14.52 -8.22 15.80
N GLU A 104 -13.55 -9.13 15.68
CA GLU A 104 -13.25 -10.15 16.70
C GLU A 104 -12.57 -9.54 17.95
N VAL A 105 -12.06 -8.30 17.89
CA VAL A 105 -11.36 -7.65 19.01
C VAL A 105 -12.37 -7.14 20.04
N HIS A 106 -12.22 -7.60 21.29
CA HIS A 106 -13.08 -7.22 22.40
C HIS A 106 -12.83 -5.80 22.93
N ASP A 107 -11.57 -5.35 22.97
CA ASP A 107 -11.23 -4.01 23.46
C ASP A 107 -11.62 -2.94 22.44
N GLU A 108 -12.53 -2.05 22.84
CA GLU A 108 -13.07 -1.02 21.97
C GLU A 108 -12.02 0.00 21.53
N ARG A 109 -11.06 0.34 22.41
CA ARG A 109 -10.00 1.30 22.08
C ARG A 109 -9.09 0.74 20.99
N THR A 110 -8.62 -0.49 21.18
CA THR A 110 -7.81 -1.21 20.19
C THR A 110 -8.57 -1.36 18.87
N ARG A 111 -9.85 -1.76 18.93
CA ARG A 111 -10.70 -1.88 17.75
C ARG A 111 -10.82 -0.56 16.99
N ASN A 112 -10.98 0.56 17.68
CA ASN A 112 -11.06 1.88 17.06
C ASN A 112 -9.75 2.28 16.36
N VAL A 113 -8.60 2.04 16.99
CA VAL A 113 -7.28 2.30 16.36
C VAL A 113 -7.09 1.42 15.12
N LEU A 114 -7.42 0.13 15.20
CA LEU A 114 -7.33 -0.79 14.07
C LEU A 114 -8.28 -0.41 12.92
N ASN A 115 -9.50 0.04 13.22
CA ASN A 115 -10.43 0.56 12.21
C ASN A 115 -9.87 1.79 11.49
N LYS A 116 -9.22 2.71 12.21
CA LYS A 116 -8.55 3.87 11.60
C LYS A 116 -7.39 3.45 10.71
N LEU A 117 -6.57 2.50 11.14
CA LEU A 117 -5.48 1.95 10.31
C LEU A 117 -6.01 1.26 9.05
N LEU A 118 -7.09 0.49 9.17
CA LEU A 118 -7.72 -0.18 8.05
C LEU A 118 -8.30 0.84 7.05
N SER A 119 -8.96 1.88 7.57
CA SER A 119 -9.50 2.98 6.76
C SER A 119 -8.38 3.74 6.06
N LEU A 120 -7.26 4.00 6.75
CA LEU A 120 -6.10 4.66 6.17
C LEU A 120 -5.48 3.80 5.05
N TYR A 121 -5.31 2.50 5.29
CA TYR A 121 -4.82 1.56 4.27
C TYR A 121 -5.72 1.57 3.02
N ALA A 122 -7.04 1.53 3.20
CA ALA A 122 -7.99 1.54 2.11
C ALA A 122 -7.93 2.86 1.33
N VAL A 123 -8.05 4.02 2.00
CA VAL A 123 -8.05 5.33 1.32
C VAL A 123 -6.70 5.63 0.65
N TRP A 124 -5.58 5.31 1.29
CA TRP A 124 -4.25 5.52 0.74
C TRP A 124 -4.05 4.78 -0.59
N ASN A 125 -4.48 3.52 -0.66
CA ASN A 125 -4.39 2.75 -1.89
C ASN A 125 -5.42 3.19 -2.93
N LEU A 126 -6.62 3.59 -2.50
CA LEU A 126 -7.70 4.09 -3.35
C LEU A 126 -7.26 5.30 -4.21
N HIS A 127 -6.35 6.14 -3.69
CA HIS A 127 -5.80 7.29 -4.39
C HIS A 127 -5.27 6.95 -5.81
N LYS A 128 -4.66 5.76 -5.98
CA LYS A 128 -4.14 5.28 -7.28
C LYS A 128 -5.24 5.10 -8.34
N TYR A 129 -6.47 4.88 -7.90
CA TYR A 129 -7.61 4.50 -8.73
C TYR A 129 -8.62 5.63 -8.92
N VAL A 130 -8.40 6.82 -8.34
CA VAL A 130 -9.33 7.96 -8.37
C VAL A 130 -9.84 8.26 -9.78
N HIS A 131 -8.95 8.26 -10.77
CA HIS A 131 -9.30 8.50 -12.18
C HIS A 131 -10.33 7.51 -12.74
N LEU A 132 -10.34 6.24 -12.28
CA LEU A 132 -11.26 5.21 -12.75
C LEU A 132 -12.69 5.44 -12.25
N PHE A 133 -12.85 6.05 -11.07
CA PHE A 133 -14.18 6.38 -10.53
C PHE A 133 -14.85 7.47 -11.36
N TYR A 134 -14.09 8.44 -11.86
CA TYR A 134 -14.59 9.45 -12.79
C TYR A 134 -14.84 8.85 -14.18
N GLU A 135 -13.93 8.02 -14.69
CA GLU A 135 -14.09 7.35 -15.99
C GLU A 135 -15.35 6.47 -16.03
N GLY A 136 -15.62 5.72 -14.96
CA GLY A 136 -16.82 4.90 -14.83
C GLY A 136 -18.05 5.64 -14.31
N ARG A 137 -17.99 6.97 -14.17
CA ARG A 137 -19.08 7.85 -13.71
C ARG A 137 -19.64 7.47 -12.34
N TYR A 138 -18.83 6.89 -11.44
CA TYR A 138 -19.22 6.66 -10.05
C TYR A 138 -19.27 7.97 -9.28
N ALA A 139 -18.22 8.78 -9.44
CA ALA A 139 -18.09 10.09 -8.84
C ALA A 139 -18.27 11.18 -9.91
N ASN A 140 -18.82 12.32 -9.49
CA ASN A 140 -18.94 13.53 -10.30
C ASN A 140 -18.50 14.74 -9.45
N GLY A 141 -17.94 15.76 -10.09
CA GLY A 141 -17.41 16.94 -9.39
C GLY A 141 -16.12 16.65 -8.61
N PRO A 142 -15.64 17.60 -7.79
CA PRO A 142 -14.36 17.47 -7.09
C PRO A 142 -14.42 16.67 -5.79
N THR A 143 -15.61 16.48 -5.22
CA THR A 143 -15.82 16.03 -3.83
C THR A 143 -15.15 14.68 -3.53
N PHE A 144 -15.28 13.69 -4.41
CA PHE A 144 -14.71 12.37 -4.17
C PHE A 144 -13.18 12.41 -4.06
N GLY A 145 -12.53 13.14 -4.97
CA GLY A 145 -11.06 13.31 -4.95
C GLY A 145 -10.60 14.01 -3.68
N GLN A 146 -11.27 15.10 -3.33
CA GLN A 146 -11.02 15.84 -2.09
C GLN A 146 -11.19 14.95 -0.85
N TYR A 147 -12.25 14.12 -0.82
CA TYR A 147 -12.49 13.23 0.31
C TYR A 147 -11.38 12.18 0.46
N VAL A 148 -10.83 11.65 -0.63
CA VAL A 148 -9.69 10.73 -0.58
C VAL A 148 -8.45 11.42 0.03
N GLU A 149 -8.14 12.63 -0.41
CA GLU A 149 -6.99 13.41 0.08
C GLU A 149 -7.17 13.83 1.54
N ASP A 150 -8.30 14.47 1.87
CA ASP A 150 -8.59 14.98 3.21
C ASP A 150 -8.71 13.86 4.24
N SER A 151 -9.33 12.73 3.87
CA SER A 151 -9.41 11.55 4.75
C SER A 151 -8.04 10.99 5.08
N THR A 152 -7.12 10.97 4.11
CA THR A 152 -5.75 10.49 4.33
C THR A 152 -5.05 11.36 5.37
N LEU A 153 -5.11 12.68 5.22
CA LEU A 153 -4.49 13.62 6.16
C LEU A 153 -5.14 13.56 7.54
N MET A 154 -6.48 13.48 7.59
CA MET A 154 -7.24 13.35 8.83
C MET A 154 -6.84 12.09 9.59
N LEU A 155 -6.83 10.92 8.93
CA LEU A 155 -6.50 9.64 9.55
C LEU A 155 -5.04 9.59 10.03
N CYS A 156 -4.09 10.14 9.26
CA CYS A 156 -2.70 10.27 9.69
C CYS A 156 -2.57 11.10 10.97
N LYS A 157 -3.29 12.23 11.04
CA LYS A 157 -3.30 13.10 12.23
C LYS A 157 -3.93 12.40 13.43
N GLU A 158 -5.02 11.67 13.22
CA GLU A 158 -5.70 10.93 14.30
C GLU A 158 -4.88 9.76 14.83
N LEU A 159 -4.09 9.09 13.99
CA LEU A 159 -3.22 7.98 14.38
C LEU A 159 -1.90 8.43 15.01
N GLN A 160 -1.57 9.72 14.95
CA GLN A 160 -0.33 10.26 15.47
C GLN A 160 -0.18 10.02 16.98
N SER A 161 -1.27 10.07 17.75
CA SER A 161 -1.26 9.80 19.20
C SER A 161 -0.87 8.37 19.54
N ASP A 162 -1.19 7.42 18.64
CA ASP A 162 -0.99 5.99 18.85
C ASP A 162 0.28 5.47 18.18
N GLN A 163 1.06 6.34 17.51
CA GLN A 163 2.21 5.93 16.68
C GLN A 163 3.23 5.09 17.45
N SER A 164 3.60 5.49 18.66
CA SER A 164 4.63 4.79 19.44
C SER A 164 4.14 3.41 19.89
N ALA A 165 2.87 3.30 20.26
CA ALA A 165 2.26 2.02 20.62
C ALA A 165 2.18 1.08 19.41
N LEU A 166 1.77 1.60 18.25
CA LEU A 166 1.68 0.82 17.01
C LEU A 166 3.04 0.32 16.53
N VAL A 167 4.07 1.17 16.58
CA VAL A 167 5.44 0.78 16.23
C VAL A 167 5.94 -0.31 17.17
N ASN A 168 5.70 -0.18 18.48
CA ASN A 168 6.12 -1.18 19.47
C ASN A 168 5.41 -2.53 19.31
N VAL A 169 4.16 -2.55 18.83
CA VAL A 169 3.42 -3.80 18.56
C VAL A 169 3.92 -4.49 17.30
N ILE A 170 4.30 -3.72 16.27
CA ILE A 170 4.75 -4.27 14.98
C ILE A 170 6.22 -4.71 15.04
N ALA A 171 7.06 -3.92 15.72
CA ALA A 171 8.47 -4.19 15.78
C ALA A 171 8.75 -5.32 16.77
N LEU A 172 9.51 -6.32 16.32
CA LEU A 172 10.11 -7.28 17.22
C LEU A 172 11.10 -6.52 18.13
N PRO A 173 11.08 -6.74 19.47
CA PRO A 173 11.94 -6.02 20.41
C PRO A 173 13.42 -5.99 19.97
N ASP A 174 13.93 -7.14 19.54
CA ASP A 174 15.31 -7.33 19.10
C ASP A 174 15.69 -6.49 17.86
N VAL A 175 14.73 -6.18 16.98
CA VAL A 175 14.98 -5.40 15.76
C VAL A 175 15.16 -3.91 16.07
N LEU A 176 14.44 -3.39 17.06
CA LEU A 176 14.60 -2.00 17.50
C LEU A 176 15.92 -1.80 18.23
N GLU A 177 16.36 -2.78 19.02
CA GLU A 177 17.64 -2.74 19.73
C GLU A 177 18.84 -2.75 18.76
N LEU A 178 18.74 -3.48 17.64
CA LEU A 178 19.79 -3.53 16.62
C LEU A 178 19.83 -2.28 15.72
N SER A 179 18.82 -1.41 15.78
CA SER A 179 18.73 -0.20 14.96
C SER A 179 19.19 1.03 15.73
N ILE A 180 20.25 1.69 15.25
CA ILE A 180 20.74 2.96 15.81
C ILE A 180 19.64 4.04 15.77
N LEU A 181 18.87 4.08 14.68
CA LEU A 181 17.79 5.05 14.47
C LEU A 181 16.48 4.66 15.14
N GLY A 182 16.21 3.36 15.22
CA GLY A 182 14.97 2.79 15.75
C GLY A 182 15.02 2.46 17.23
N HIS A 183 16.11 2.82 17.93
CA HIS A 183 16.30 2.42 19.31
C HIS A 183 15.22 3.01 20.23
N PRO A 184 14.58 2.21 21.12
CA PRO A 184 13.46 2.65 21.95
C PRO A 184 13.74 3.86 22.85
N GLU A 185 15.00 3.99 23.32
CA GLU A 185 15.43 5.09 24.20
C GLU A 185 15.56 6.46 23.51
N GLY A 186 15.55 6.54 22.17
CA GLY A 186 15.54 7.81 21.44
C GLY A 186 16.84 8.63 21.48
N GLN A 187 17.93 8.12 22.06
CA GLN A 187 19.26 8.75 22.07
C GLN A 187 19.99 8.54 20.73
N ILE A 188 19.42 9.05 19.64
CA ILE A 188 19.86 8.75 18.28
C ILE A 188 21.30 9.22 18.05
N TYR A 189 21.62 10.46 18.43
CA TYR A 189 22.92 11.05 18.17
C TYR A 189 24.05 10.37 18.94
N ASP A 190 23.84 10.09 20.23
CA ASP A 190 24.84 9.43 21.07
C ASP A 190 25.13 8.00 20.58
N ARG A 191 24.10 7.31 20.08
CA ARG A 191 24.23 5.95 19.52
C ARG A 191 24.90 5.97 18.15
N MET A 192 24.61 6.95 17.31
CA MET A 192 25.33 7.16 16.05
C MET A 192 26.80 7.42 16.31
N GLU A 193 27.11 8.34 17.23
CA GLU A 193 28.48 8.63 17.63
C GLU A 193 29.16 7.36 18.13
N SER A 194 28.56 6.66 19.09
CA SER A 194 29.10 5.41 19.63
C SER A 194 29.36 4.36 18.54
N ALA A 195 28.44 4.19 17.60
CA ALA A 195 28.60 3.24 16.49
C ALA A 195 29.73 3.65 15.53
N LEU A 196 29.87 4.95 15.24
CA LEU A 196 30.97 5.47 14.43
C LEU A 196 32.31 5.29 15.14
N LEU A 197 32.36 5.51 16.46
CA LEU A 197 33.59 5.41 17.24
C LEU A 197 34.06 3.97 17.49
N GLN A 198 33.13 3.01 17.48
CA GLN A 198 33.45 1.58 17.66
C GLN A 198 34.00 0.91 16.40
N TYR A 199 33.91 1.55 15.23
CA TYR A 199 34.43 0.97 14.01
C TYR A 199 35.98 0.89 14.05
N ALA A 200 36.52 -0.22 13.59
CA ALA A 200 37.97 -0.42 13.63
C ALA A 200 38.68 0.64 12.79
N CYS A 201 39.82 1.13 13.28
CA CYS A 201 40.67 2.06 12.54
C CYS A 201 40.07 3.46 12.28
N VAL A 202 38.97 3.86 12.95
CA VAL A 202 38.32 5.18 12.77
C VAL A 202 39.26 6.35 13.05
N PHE A 203 40.09 6.22 14.09
CA PHE A 203 41.05 7.26 14.48
C PHE A 203 42.46 7.02 13.92
N SER A 204 42.69 5.90 13.22
CA SER A 204 43.99 5.62 12.64
C SER A 204 44.13 6.23 11.26
N GLU A 205 45.36 6.53 10.86
CA GLU A 205 45.65 6.91 9.49
C GLU A 205 45.20 5.80 8.53
N PRO A 206 44.52 6.13 7.41
CA PRO A 206 44.16 5.13 6.43
C PRO A 206 45.42 4.49 5.85
N ASN A 207 45.35 3.20 5.52
CA ASN A 207 46.46 2.43 4.97
C ASN A 207 47.06 3.04 3.68
N TRP A 208 46.25 3.74 2.88
CA TRP A 208 46.68 4.46 1.68
C TRP A 208 47.24 5.87 1.93
N GLY A 209 47.27 6.35 3.18
CA GLY A 209 47.77 7.69 3.52
C GLY A 209 49.21 7.92 3.06
N MET A 210 50.06 6.91 3.21
CA MET A 210 51.45 6.93 2.74
C MET A 210 51.58 6.94 1.21
N GLU A 211 50.66 6.32 0.48
CA GLU A 211 50.64 6.33 -0.99
C GLU A 211 50.27 7.73 -1.51
N ILE A 212 49.34 8.42 -0.86
CA ILE A 212 48.96 9.79 -1.24
C ILE A 212 50.05 10.79 -0.91
N SER A 213 50.71 10.66 0.25
CA SER A 213 51.80 11.55 0.65
C SER A 213 53.02 11.40 -0.27
N SER A 214 53.37 10.17 -0.66
CA SER A 214 54.42 9.90 -1.65
C SER A 214 54.04 10.40 -3.05
N TYR A 215 52.79 10.22 -3.50
CA TYR A 215 52.30 10.75 -4.77
C TYR A 215 52.36 12.29 -4.83
N ARG A 216 51.90 12.98 -3.78
CA ARG A 216 52.01 14.46 -3.68
C ARG A 216 53.46 14.94 -3.73
N SER A 217 54.37 14.21 -3.10
CA SER A 217 55.79 14.55 -3.10
C SER A 217 56.40 14.38 -4.50
N SER A 218 55.99 13.32 -5.23
CA SER A 218 56.40 13.09 -6.62
C SER A 218 55.84 14.14 -7.60
N LEU A 219 54.64 14.67 -7.34
CA LEU A 219 54.08 15.78 -8.13
C LEU A 219 54.85 17.08 -7.91
N LYS A 220 55.24 17.38 -6.66
CA LYS A 220 56.03 18.58 -6.33
C LYS A 220 57.46 18.52 -6.87
N SER A 221 58.05 17.34 -7.01
CA SER A 221 59.39 17.18 -7.60
C SER A 221 59.42 17.27 -9.13
N LYS A 222 58.26 17.36 -9.78
CA LYS A 222 58.10 17.44 -11.24
C LYS A 222 57.66 18.82 -11.74
N LEU A 223 57.53 19.79 -10.84
CA LEU A 223 57.33 21.23 -11.09
C LEU A 223 58.62 21.97 -10.74
#